data_AF-A0A3Q7SQ17-F1
#
_entry.id   AF-A0A3Q7SQ17-F1
#
_cell.length_a   1.000
_cell.length_b   1.000
_cell.length_c   1.000
_cell.angle_alpha   90.00
_cell.angle_beta   90.00
_cell.angle_gamma   90.00
#
_symmetry.space_group_name_H-M   'P 1'
#
loop_
_entity.id
_entity.type
_entity.pdbx_description
1 polymer ?
#
loop_
_entity_poly.entity_id
_entity_poly.type
_entity_poly.pdbx_seq_one_letter_code
_entity_poly.pdbx_strand_id
1 'polypeptide(L)'
;MNPALPSADPPILIAIKVSKLLDCFSPKSMWFLWNIFSKGTHMLQCLCGKSLKKNKNPTDPQLKGIVTRLYCRQGYYLQMHPDGALDGTKDDSTNSTLFNLIPVGLRVVAIQGVKTGLYIAMNGEGYLYPSELFTPECKFKESVFENYYVIYSSMLYRQQESGRAWFLGLNKEGQVMKGNRVKKTKPAAHFLPKPLEVAMYREPSLHDVGETVPKAGVTPSKSTSASAIMNGGKPVNKSKTT
;
A
#
# COMPACT_ATOMS: atom_id res chain seq x y z
N MET A 1 -39.30 -14.48 -57.16
CA MET A 1 -39.26 -14.91 -55.75
C MET A 1 -38.22 -16.02 -55.64
N ASN A 2 -37.34 -15.96 -54.64
CA ASN A 2 -36.43 -17.04 -54.25
C ASN A 2 -37.19 -18.09 -53.40
N PRO A 3 -36.57 -19.21 -52.97
CA PRO A 3 -35.73 -20.15 -53.74
C PRO A 3 -36.10 -21.64 -53.42
N ALA A 4 -35.36 -22.61 -53.97
CA ALA A 4 -35.20 -23.93 -53.33
C ALA A 4 -33.83 -24.56 -53.65
N LEU A 5 -33.31 -25.29 -52.66
CA LEU A 5 -32.02 -26.01 -52.55
C LEU A 5 -31.71 -26.96 -53.75
N PRO A 6 -30.44 -27.39 -53.91
CA PRO A 6 -30.11 -28.70 -53.32
C PRO A 6 -28.75 -28.78 -52.62
N SER A 7 -28.68 -29.69 -51.64
CA SER A 7 -27.45 -30.22 -51.04
C SER A 7 -26.74 -31.21 -51.97
N ALA A 8 -25.41 -31.26 -51.95
CA ALA A 8 -24.63 -32.27 -52.65
C ALA A 8 -23.43 -32.74 -51.82
N ASP A 9 -23.26 -34.05 -51.77
CA ASP A 9 -22.11 -34.84 -51.29
C ASP A 9 -22.14 -36.17 -52.09
N PRO A 10 -21.03 -36.91 -52.27
CA PRO A 10 -19.60 -36.57 -52.16
C PRO A 10 -18.92 -36.76 -53.58
N PRO A 11 -17.58 -36.85 -53.80
CA PRO A 11 -16.68 -37.88 -53.24
C PRO A 11 -15.23 -37.41 -52.94
N ILE A 12 -14.39 -38.41 -52.62
CA ILE A 12 -12.99 -38.34 -52.14
C ILE A 12 -11.97 -38.28 -53.31
N LEU A 13 -10.70 -38.00 -52.97
CA LEU A 13 -9.44 -38.00 -53.77
C LEU A 13 -9.05 -36.64 -54.42
N ILE A 14 -8.00 -35.93 -54.00
CA ILE A 14 -6.54 -36.24 -53.84
C ILE A 14 -5.70 -35.90 -55.09
N ALA A 15 -4.60 -35.17 -54.83
CA ALA A 15 -3.34 -35.06 -55.59
C ALA A 15 -3.11 -33.96 -56.67
N ILE A 16 -2.33 -32.95 -56.23
CA ILE A 16 -1.01 -32.55 -56.78
C ILE A 16 -0.93 -32.03 -58.24
N LYS A 17 -0.83 -30.71 -58.35
CA LYS A 17 0.27 -29.91 -58.98
C LYS A 17 0.00 -28.44 -58.62
N VAL A 18 0.98 -27.58 -58.34
CA VAL A 18 2.30 -27.46 -58.97
C VAL A 18 3.42 -27.37 -57.92
N SER A 19 4.36 -28.31 -57.98
CA SER A 19 5.70 -28.18 -57.42
C SER A 19 6.69 -27.93 -58.57
N LYS A 20 7.33 -26.74 -58.60
CA LYS A 20 8.60 -26.51 -59.28
C LYS A 20 9.39 -25.40 -58.59
N LEU A 21 10.60 -25.77 -58.13
CA LEU A 21 11.79 -24.93 -57.93
C LEU A 21 11.63 -23.75 -56.94
N LEU A 22 12.20 -23.73 -55.71
CA LEU A 22 13.60 -24.01 -55.34
C LEU A 22 14.58 -23.33 -56.32
N ASP A 23 15.33 -22.30 -55.92
CA ASP A 23 16.37 -22.45 -54.91
C ASP A 23 16.84 -21.14 -54.22
N CYS A 24 17.68 -21.34 -53.18
CA CYS A 24 18.52 -20.35 -52.47
C CYS A 24 17.83 -19.32 -51.55
N PHE A 25 17.84 -19.57 -50.23
CA PHE A 25 18.74 -18.87 -49.28
C PHE A 25 18.60 -19.38 -47.81
N SER A 26 19.69 -19.98 -47.30
CA SER A 26 20.20 -20.12 -45.91
C SER A 26 19.24 -20.21 -44.67
N PRO A 27 19.41 -21.21 -43.77
CA PRO A 27 18.53 -21.47 -42.62
C PRO A 27 18.80 -20.56 -41.39
N LYS A 28 18.78 -19.24 -41.56
CA LYS A 28 18.96 -18.27 -40.44
C LYS A 28 17.81 -17.26 -40.25
N SER A 29 16.78 -17.27 -41.10
CA SER A 29 15.62 -16.36 -40.98
C SER A 29 14.41 -16.97 -40.24
N MET A 30 14.34 -18.29 -40.04
CA MET A 30 13.16 -18.97 -39.50
C MET A 30 12.91 -18.80 -37.99
N TRP A 31 13.87 -18.29 -37.20
CA TRP A 31 13.66 -18.08 -35.76
C TRP A 31 12.74 -16.88 -35.46
N PHE A 32 12.59 -15.95 -36.41
CA PHE A 32 11.76 -14.76 -36.25
C PHE A 32 10.25 -15.00 -36.43
N LEU A 33 9.84 -16.14 -37.02
CA LEU A 33 8.41 -16.45 -37.22
C LEU A 33 7.82 -17.39 -36.15
N TRP A 34 8.63 -18.15 -35.40
CA TRP A 34 8.11 -18.98 -34.31
C TRP A 34 7.81 -18.16 -33.03
N ASN A 35 8.58 -17.10 -32.77
CA ASN A 35 8.36 -16.21 -31.62
C ASN A 35 7.07 -15.35 -31.71
N ILE A 36 6.45 -15.26 -32.88
CA ILE A 36 5.17 -14.56 -33.07
C ILE A 36 3.97 -15.47 -32.74
N PHE A 37 4.07 -16.78 -32.99
CA PHE A 37 2.95 -17.71 -32.78
C PHE A 37 2.84 -18.33 -31.38
N SER A 38 3.87 -18.22 -30.52
CA SER A 38 3.79 -18.68 -29.12
C SER A 38 3.08 -17.69 -28.17
N LYS A 39 2.95 -16.41 -28.55
CA LYS A 39 2.33 -15.36 -27.71
C LYS A 39 0.86 -15.03 -28.05
N GLY A 40 0.27 -15.72 -29.04
CA GLY A 40 -1.10 -15.45 -29.49
C GLY A 40 -2.21 -16.01 -28.59
N THR A 41 -1.95 -17.07 -27.82
CA THR A 41 -3.00 -17.77 -27.04
C THR A 41 -3.35 -17.12 -25.70
N HIS A 42 -2.47 -16.28 -25.15
CA HIS A 42 -2.71 -15.63 -23.85
C HIS A 42 -3.57 -14.35 -23.92
N MET A 43 -3.91 -13.88 -25.13
CA MET A 43 -4.70 -12.66 -25.35
C MET A 43 -6.20 -12.93 -25.66
N LEU A 44 -6.67 -14.18 -25.57
CA LEU A 44 -8.08 -14.52 -25.80
C LEU A 44 -8.89 -14.86 -24.53
N GLN A 45 -8.31 -14.62 -23.34
CA GLN A 45 -9.02 -14.80 -22.05
C GLN A 45 -9.72 -13.51 -21.56
N CYS A 46 -9.70 -12.41 -22.34
CA CYS A 46 -10.32 -11.14 -21.98
C CYS A 46 -11.73 -10.91 -22.55
N LEU A 47 -12.26 -11.80 -23.41
CA LEU A 47 -13.57 -11.63 -24.07
C LEU A 47 -14.74 -12.39 -23.40
N CYS A 48 -14.48 -13.14 -22.32
CA CYS A 48 -15.53 -13.65 -21.44
C CYS A 48 -15.28 -13.12 -20.03
N GLY A 49 -16.08 -12.14 -19.60
CA GLY A 49 -16.00 -11.47 -18.30
C GLY A 49 -16.38 -12.33 -17.09
N LYS A 50 -15.89 -13.57 -17.01
CA LYS A 50 -15.91 -14.40 -15.81
C LYS A 50 -14.52 -14.42 -15.18
N SER A 51 -14.11 -13.26 -14.64
CA SER A 51 -13.05 -13.25 -13.64
C SER A 51 -13.48 -14.17 -12.51
N LEU A 52 -12.83 -15.32 -12.39
CA LEU A 52 -12.97 -16.19 -11.25
C LEU A 52 -12.49 -15.39 -10.03
N LYS A 53 -13.44 -14.76 -9.33
CA LYS A 53 -13.24 -14.26 -7.96
C LYS A 53 -12.89 -15.47 -7.10
N LYS A 54 -11.61 -15.83 -7.10
CA LYS A 54 -11.05 -16.76 -6.12
C LYS A 54 -11.40 -16.14 -4.77
N ASN A 55 -12.22 -16.83 -3.99
CA ASN A 55 -12.56 -16.42 -2.62
C ASN A 55 -11.28 -16.48 -1.79
N LYS A 56 -10.47 -15.41 -1.89
CA LYS A 56 -9.34 -15.19 -1.01
C LYS A 56 -9.92 -14.90 0.36
N ASN A 57 -9.58 -15.73 1.35
CA ASN A 57 -9.87 -15.39 2.73
C ASN A 57 -9.22 -14.03 3.03
N PRO A 58 -9.94 -13.06 3.64
CA PRO A 58 -9.36 -11.77 4.02
C PRO A 58 -8.14 -11.88 4.94
N THR A 59 -7.96 -13.04 5.57
CA THR A 59 -6.87 -13.39 6.50
C THR A 59 -5.60 -13.94 5.84
N ASP A 60 -5.58 -14.15 4.52
CA ASP A 60 -4.37 -14.59 3.80
C ASP A 60 -3.42 -13.39 3.55
N PRO A 61 -2.09 -13.48 3.76
CA PRO A 61 -1.15 -12.39 3.45
C PRO A 61 -1.12 -12.06 1.95
N GLN A 62 -1.46 -10.82 1.58
CA GLN A 62 -1.60 -10.39 0.17
C GLN A 62 -0.61 -9.31 -0.26
N LEU A 63 -0.02 -8.57 0.69
CA LEU A 63 0.89 -7.46 0.41
C LEU A 63 2.33 -7.94 0.44
N LYS A 64 3.05 -7.77 -0.67
CA LYS A 64 4.48 -8.11 -0.76
C LYS A 64 5.33 -6.92 -0.30
N GLY A 65 5.73 -6.91 0.96
CA GLY A 65 6.61 -5.91 1.54
C GLY A 65 8.05 -6.42 1.74
N ILE A 66 8.82 -5.69 2.54
CA ILE A 66 10.19 -6.06 2.92
C ILE A 66 10.44 -5.85 4.41
N VAL A 67 11.32 -6.67 4.98
CA VAL A 67 12.02 -6.35 6.23
C VAL A 67 13.30 -5.60 5.85
N THR A 68 13.52 -4.43 6.44
CA THR A 68 14.61 -3.51 6.04
C THR A 68 15.14 -2.70 7.22
N ARG A 69 16.38 -2.25 7.12
CA ARG A 69 16.88 -1.11 7.93
C ARG A 69 16.75 0.17 7.11
N LEU A 70 16.50 1.31 7.77
CA LEU A 70 16.46 2.62 7.11
C LEU A 70 17.67 3.46 7.55
N TYR A 71 18.70 3.54 6.69
CA TYR A 71 19.92 4.28 6.98
C TYR A 71 19.81 5.74 6.52
N CYS A 72 19.76 6.69 7.45
CA CYS A 72 19.75 8.12 7.15
C CYS A 72 21.13 8.59 6.68
N ARG A 73 21.15 9.47 5.66
CA ARG A 73 22.37 10.14 5.15
C ARG A 73 23.17 10.88 6.22
N GLN A 74 22.53 11.21 7.34
CA GLN A 74 23.15 11.83 8.52
C GLN A 74 24.12 10.90 9.27
N GLY A 75 24.20 9.61 8.92
CA GLY A 75 25.15 8.66 9.48
C GLY A 75 24.58 7.64 10.47
N TYR A 76 23.24 7.51 10.52
CA TYR A 76 22.52 6.75 11.54
C TYR A 76 21.45 5.84 10.90
N TYR A 77 21.32 4.63 11.42
CA TYR A 77 20.11 3.82 11.22
C TYR A 77 18.98 4.38 12.07
N LEU A 78 17.78 4.51 11.49
CA LEU A 78 16.57 4.74 12.27
C LEU A 78 16.40 3.59 13.28
N GLN A 79 16.00 3.92 14.49
CA GLN A 79 15.74 2.96 15.56
C GLN A 79 14.38 3.24 16.20
N MET A 80 13.67 2.17 16.59
CA MET A 80 12.53 2.20 17.49
C MET A 80 12.83 1.39 18.75
N HIS A 81 12.78 2.06 19.89
CA HIS A 81 12.99 1.45 21.21
C HIS A 81 11.73 0.68 21.68
N PRO A 82 11.85 -0.21 22.70
CA PRO A 82 10.72 -1.00 23.20
C PRO A 82 9.57 -0.18 23.79
N ASP A 83 9.83 1.04 24.24
CA ASP A 83 8.85 2.04 24.71
C ASP A 83 8.21 2.84 23.55
N GLY A 84 8.60 2.56 22.30
CA GLY A 84 8.15 3.27 21.11
C GLY A 84 8.89 4.56 20.80
N ALA A 85 9.91 4.94 21.60
CA ALA A 85 10.74 6.11 21.30
C ALA A 85 11.51 5.91 19.97
N LEU A 86 11.64 6.98 19.19
CA LEU A 86 12.29 6.97 17.88
C LEU A 86 13.53 7.88 17.90
N ASP A 87 14.66 7.32 17.47
CA ASP A 87 15.92 8.02 17.31
C ASP A 87 16.78 7.37 16.21
N GLY A 88 18.09 7.57 16.27
CA GLY A 88 19.06 7.10 15.30
C GLY A 88 20.29 6.55 16.00
N THR A 89 20.69 5.34 15.61
CA THR A 89 21.86 4.64 16.14
C THR A 89 22.92 4.41 15.07
N LYS A 90 24.17 4.18 15.49
CA LYS A 90 25.25 3.71 14.61
C LYS A 90 25.38 2.18 14.60
N ASP A 91 24.74 1.51 15.55
CA ASP A 91 24.74 0.06 15.70
C ASP A 91 23.58 -0.57 14.90
N ASP A 92 23.89 -1.47 13.96
CA ASP A 92 22.89 -2.27 13.25
C ASP A 92 22.72 -3.69 13.79
N SER A 93 23.49 -4.11 14.80
CA SER A 93 23.36 -5.45 15.39
C SER A 93 22.02 -5.66 16.11
N THR A 94 21.38 -4.57 16.54
CA THR A 94 20.14 -4.60 17.31
C THR A 94 18.87 -4.66 16.44
N ASN A 95 17.94 -5.54 16.83
CA ASN A 95 16.63 -5.72 16.18
C ASN A 95 15.71 -4.49 16.28
N SER A 96 16.07 -3.46 17.05
CA SER A 96 15.37 -2.17 17.12
C SER A 96 15.57 -1.30 15.86
N THR A 97 16.53 -1.66 14.99
CA THR A 97 16.73 -1.01 13.67
C THR A 97 15.93 -1.65 12.53
N LEU A 98 15.21 -2.74 12.81
CA LEU A 98 14.46 -3.51 11.80
C LEU A 98 13.02 -3.01 11.67
N PHE A 99 12.62 -2.70 10.43
CA PHE A 99 11.27 -2.25 10.10
C PHE A 99 10.63 -3.11 9.00
N ASN A 100 9.34 -3.38 9.15
CA ASN A 100 8.48 -3.82 8.07
C ASN A 100 8.13 -2.59 7.22
N LEU A 101 8.49 -2.62 5.94
CA LEU A 101 8.02 -1.67 4.94
C LEU A 101 6.88 -2.32 4.16
N ILE A 102 5.65 -1.95 4.53
CA ILE A 102 4.42 -2.58 4.03
C ILE A 102 3.79 -1.65 2.97
N PRO A 103 3.62 -2.08 1.71
CA PRO A 103 3.01 -1.24 0.68
C PRO A 103 1.49 -1.18 0.89
N VAL A 104 0.98 0.00 1.26
CA VAL A 104 -0.45 0.27 1.55
C VAL A 104 -1.10 1.18 0.49
N GLY A 105 -0.44 1.32 -0.65
CA GLY A 105 -0.91 2.08 -1.80
C GLY A 105 0.21 2.31 -2.83
N LEU A 106 -0.13 2.91 -3.98
CA LEU A 106 0.85 3.25 -5.02
C LEU A 106 1.86 4.28 -4.48
N ARG A 107 3.10 3.85 -4.24
CA ARG A 107 4.15 4.67 -3.60
C ARG A 107 3.77 5.15 -2.19
N VAL A 108 2.94 4.39 -1.47
CA VAL A 108 2.58 4.66 -0.08
C VAL A 108 2.92 3.44 0.76
N VAL A 109 3.67 3.66 1.83
CA VAL A 109 4.11 2.62 2.77
C VAL A 109 3.63 2.92 4.18
N ALA A 110 3.34 1.86 4.93
CA ALA A 110 3.39 1.87 6.38
C ALA A 110 4.80 1.44 6.81
N ILE A 111 5.31 2.06 7.87
CA ILE A 111 6.62 1.74 8.46
C ILE A 111 6.34 1.24 9.88
N GLN A 112 6.63 -0.02 10.16
CA GLN A 112 6.31 -0.66 11.44
C GLN A 112 7.58 -1.27 12.05
N GLY A 113 7.85 -1.03 13.34
CA GLY A 113 8.98 -1.64 14.04
C GLY A 113 8.78 -3.15 14.19
N VAL A 114 9.72 -3.98 13.72
CA VAL A 114 9.60 -5.45 13.76
C VAL A 114 9.48 -5.97 15.20
N LYS A 115 10.26 -5.39 16.12
CA LYS A 115 10.31 -5.83 17.53
C LYS A 115 9.07 -5.43 18.34
N THR A 116 8.47 -4.28 18.03
CA THR A 116 7.39 -3.67 18.84
C THR A 116 6.00 -3.87 18.23
N GLY A 117 5.91 -4.09 16.92
CA GLY A 117 4.64 -4.07 16.18
C GLY A 117 4.03 -2.67 16.01
N LEU A 118 4.68 -1.62 16.51
CA LEU A 118 4.18 -0.24 16.45
C LEU A 118 4.48 0.38 15.09
N TYR A 119 3.50 1.06 14.51
CA TYR A 119 3.67 1.90 13.33
C TYR A 119 4.34 3.21 13.72
N ILE A 120 5.19 3.74 12.85
CA ILE A 120 5.54 5.16 12.87
C ILE A 120 4.34 5.92 12.29
N ALA A 121 3.91 6.98 12.97
CA ALA A 121 2.88 7.91 12.53
C ALA A 121 3.38 9.36 12.63
N MET A 122 2.78 10.27 11.88
CA MET A 122 3.05 11.71 11.98
C MET A 122 1.76 12.48 12.20
N ASN A 123 1.66 13.20 13.32
CA ASN A 123 0.45 13.93 13.70
C ASN A 123 0.30 15.28 12.99
N GLY A 124 -0.86 15.91 13.17
CA GLY A 124 -1.21 17.21 12.57
C GLY A 124 -0.30 18.39 12.96
N GLU A 125 0.47 18.27 14.04
CA GLU A 125 1.53 19.24 14.34
C GLU A 125 2.85 18.94 13.63
N GLY A 126 3.06 17.71 13.21
CA GLY A 126 4.26 17.22 12.55
C GLY A 126 5.22 16.49 13.49
N TYR A 127 4.80 16.13 14.71
CA TYR A 127 5.57 15.22 15.54
C TYR A 127 5.42 13.78 15.02
N LEU A 128 6.52 13.05 15.04
CA LEU A 128 6.55 11.62 14.79
C LEU A 128 6.31 10.89 16.12
N TYR A 129 5.47 9.87 16.10
CA TYR A 129 5.08 9.13 17.30
C TYR A 129 4.79 7.66 16.96
N PRO A 130 4.91 6.73 17.93
CA PRO A 130 4.52 5.33 17.75
C PRO A 130 2.99 5.17 17.84
N SER A 131 2.41 4.35 16.97
CA SER A 131 0.97 4.02 16.99
C SER A 131 0.74 2.50 16.96
N GLU A 132 -0.11 2.01 17.86
CA GLU A 132 -0.56 0.61 17.87
C GLU A 132 -1.51 0.30 16.70
N LEU A 133 -2.40 1.25 16.38
CA LEU A 133 -3.38 1.13 15.30
C LEU A 133 -2.81 1.68 13.99
N PHE A 134 -3.19 1.07 12.87
CA PHE A 134 -2.88 1.61 11.55
C PHE A 134 -3.90 2.69 11.17
N THR A 135 -3.52 3.95 11.33
CA THR A 135 -4.34 5.12 10.99
C THR A 135 -3.88 5.78 9.69
N PRO A 136 -4.65 6.73 9.11
CA PRO A 136 -4.17 7.57 8.02
C PRO A 136 -2.85 8.32 8.31
N GLU A 137 -2.53 8.61 9.58
CA GLU A 137 -1.25 9.24 9.99
C GLU A 137 -0.04 8.30 9.86
N CYS A 138 -0.26 6.98 9.78
CA CYS A 138 0.77 5.96 9.55
C CYS A 138 1.18 5.83 8.07
N LYS A 139 0.52 6.55 7.16
CA LYS A 139 0.74 6.44 5.71
C LYS A 139 1.77 7.44 5.23
N PHE A 140 2.94 6.94 4.82
CA PHE A 140 4.01 7.75 4.23
C PHE A 140 4.07 7.54 2.72
N LYS A 141 4.07 8.64 1.98
CA LYS A 141 4.45 8.61 0.56
C LYS A 141 5.96 8.43 0.46
N GLU A 142 6.39 7.32 -0.14
CA GLU A 142 7.78 7.16 -0.57
C GLU A 142 8.02 7.92 -1.87
N SER A 143 9.20 8.52 -2.01
CA SER A 143 9.63 9.16 -3.25
C SER A 143 11.14 9.13 -3.36
N VAL A 144 11.66 9.09 -4.59
CA VAL A 144 13.11 9.12 -4.83
C VAL A 144 13.58 10.58 -4.92
N PHE A 145 14.77 10.85 -4.41
CA PHE A 145 15.49 12.12 -4.49
C PHE A 145 16.87 11.88 -5.12
N GLU A 146 17.23 12.71 -6.11
CA GLU A 146 18.49 12.62 -6.87
C GLU A 146 18.80 11.20 -7.41
N ASN A 147 17.75 10.42 -7.73
CA ASN A 147 17.82 9.02 -8.17
C ASN A 147 18.57 8.05 -7.24
N TYR A 148 18.80 8.43 -5.98
CA TYR A 148 19.63 7.66 -5.03
C TYR A 148 18.99 7.51 -3.65
N TYR A 149 18.47 8.58 -3.06
CA TYR A 149 17.86 8.56 -1.73
C TYR A 149 16.35 8.32 -1.81
N VAL A 150 15.79 7.62 -0.82
CA VAL A 150 14.35 7.58 -0.57
C VAL A 150 13.99 8.60 0.50
N ILE A 151 12.90 9.33 0.29
CA ILE A 151 12.32 10.26 1.25
C ILE A 151 10.88 9.81 1.56
N TYR A 152 10.48 9.94 2.82
CA TYR A 152 9.14 9.55 3.29
C TYR A 152 8.41 10.80 3.78
N SER A 153 7.29 11.16 3.14
CA SER A 153 6.46 12.31 3.54
C SER A 153 5.09 11.89 4.05
N SER A 154 4.53 12.61 5.02
CA SER A 154 3.14 12.40 5.45
C SER A 154 2.19 12.52 4.25
N MET A 155 1.24 11.60 4.16
CA MET A 155 0.14 11.67 3.19
C MET A 155 -0.88 12.77 3.52
N LEU A 156 -1.00 13.15 4.79
CA LEU A 156 -1.98 14.13 5.26
C LEU A 156 -1.37 15.54 5.41
N TYR A 157 -0.20 15.63 6.05
CA TYR A 157 0.27 16.89 6.62
C TYR A 157 1.37 17.57 5.82
N ARG A 158 1.12 18.86 5.56
CA ARG A 158 1.84 19.71 4.59
C ARG A 158 1.73 21.14 5.08
N GLN A 159 2.69 21.99 4.73
CA GLN A 159 2.59 23.43 4.98
C GLN A 159 1.42 23.99 4.15
N GLN A 160 0.46 24.63 4.82
CA GLN A 160 -0.79 25.08 4.18
C GLN A 160 -0.54 26.07 3.03
N GLU A 161 0.20 27.15 3.28
CA GLU A 161 0.46 28.22 2.28
C GLU A 161 1.33 27.76 1.10
N SER A 162 2.51 27.18 1.39
CA SER A 162 3.49 26.84 0.35
C SER A 162 3.28 25.46 -0.29
N GLY A 163 2.32 24.67 0.20
CA GLY A 163 2.14 23.28 -0.23
C GLY A 163 3.38 22.41 -0.04
N ARG A 164 4.29 22.75 0.89
CA ARG A 164 5.51 21.98 1.17
C ARG A 164 5.20 20.79 2.06
N ALA A 165 5.44 19.57 1.57
CA ALA A 165 5.24 18.35 2.36
C ALA A 165 6.13 18.30 3.62
N TRP A 166 5.68 17.55 4.63
CA TRP A 166 6.43 17.26 5.86
C TRP A 166 7.02 15.85 5.78
N PHE A 167 8.23 15.66 6.31
CA PHE A 167 9.04 14.46 6.06
C PHE A 167 9.52 13.79 7.36
N LEU A 168 9.64 12.47 7.33
CA LEU A 168 10.46 11.73 8.29
C LEU A 168 11.92 12.20 8.16
N GLY A 169 12.62 12.36 9.28
CA GLY A 169 14.04 12.72 9.25
C GLY A 169 14.73 12.79 10.61
N LEU A 170 16.05 12.68 10.58
CA LEU A 170 16.96 12.77 11.73
C LEU A 170 17.84 14.03 11.62
N ASN A 171 18.25 14.61 12.75
CA ASN A 171 19.23 15.71 12.78
C ASN A 171 20.68 15.18 12.64
N LYS A 172 21.71 15.97 12.93
CA LYS A 172 23.12 15.52 12.81
C LYS A 172 23.55 14.65 13.99
N GLU A 173 22.78 14.73 15.06
CA GLU A 173 23.00 14.10 16.35
C GLU A 173 22.26 12.74 16.44
N GLY A 174 21.53 12.35 15.39
CA GLY A 174 20.74 11.11 15.31
C GLY A 174 19.30 11.24 15.83
N GLN A 175 18.90 12.38 16.37
CA GLN A 175 17.57 12.57 16.97
C GLN A 175 16.50 12.85 15.92
N VAL A 176 15.28 12.38 16.17
CA VAL A 176 14.12 12.62 15.30
C VAL A 176 13.72 14.09 15.24
N MET A 177 13.41 14.57 14.03
CA MET A 177 13.00 15.94 13.78
C MET A 177 11.48 16.06 13.54
N LYS A 178 10.88 17.16 14.03
CA LYS A 178 9.51 17.57 13.66
C LYS A 178 9.41 17.72 12.15
N GLY A 179 8.46 17.04 11.51
CA GLY A 179 8.41 16.83 10.06
C GLY A 179 8.28 18.11 9.23
N ASN A 180 7.72 19.18 9.81
CA ASN A 180 7.68 20.50 9.18
C ASN A 180 9.05 21.19 9.10
N ARG A 181 10.02 20.81 9.95
CA ARG A 181 11.41 21.30 9.93
C ARG A 181 12.29 20.53 8.94
N VAL A 182 11.93 19.28 8.65
CA VAL A 182 12.62 18.45 7.64
C VAL A 182 12.29 18.97 6.24
N LYS A 183 13.29 19.03 5.35
CA LYS A 183 13.16 19.56 3.97
C LYS A 183 13.67 18.52 2.97
N LYS A 184 12.92 18.29 1.88
CA LYS A 184 13.24 17.36 0.78
C LYS A 184 14.70 17.40 0.30
N THR A 185 15.28 18.59 0.21
CA THR A 185 16.65 18.83 -0.30
C THR A 185 17.73 18.79 0.78
N LYS A 186 17.40 18.43 2.03
CA LYS A 186 18.36 18.38 3.13
C LYS A 186 18.63 16.93 3.57
N PRO A 187 19.90 16.57 3.85
CA PRO A 187 20.31 15.23 4.26
C PRO A 187 19.46 14.57 5.36
N ALA A 188 18.90 15.36 6.28
CA ALA A 188 17.96 14.89 7.30
C ALA A 188 16.79 14.05 6.75
N ALA A 189 16.30 14.35 5.54
CA ALA A 189 15.18 13.65 4.90
C ALA A 189 15.59 12.40 4.12
N HIS A 190 16.89 12.17 3.92
CA HIS A 190 17.43 11.24 2.93
C HIS A 190 17.74 9.89 3.58
N PHE A 191 17.01 8.85 3.19
CA PHE A 191 17.23 7.49 3.68
C PHE A 191 17.67 6.56 2.55
N LEU A 192 18.47 5.56 2.91
CA LEU A 192 18.82 4.41 2.09
C LEU A 192 18.22 3.17 2.77
N PRO A 193 17.16 2.58 2.19
CA PRO A 193 16.70 1.26 2.62
C PRO A 193 17.82 0.24 2.41
N LYS A 194 18.09 -0.59 3.42
CA LYS A 194 18.94 -1.77 3.33
C LYS A 194 18.02 -2.99 3.57
N PRO A 195 17.41 -3.57 2.52
CA PRO A 195 16.53 -4.72 2.65
C PRO A 195 17.30 -5.93 3.18
N LEU A 196 16.66 -6.71 4.04
CA LEU A 196 17.15 -8.02 4.49
C LEU A 196 16.44 -9.13 3.71
N GLU A 197 15.10 -9.10 3.72
CA GLU A 197 14.27 -10.11 3.10
C GLU A 197 12.93 -9.53 2.61
N VAL A 198 12.26 -10.31 1.76
CA VAL A 198 10.91 -10.05 1.27
C VAL A 198 9.92 -10.83 2.13
N ALA A 199 8.89 -10.16 2.62
CA ALA A 199 7.87 -10.76 3.47
C ALA A 199 6.46 -10.49 2.94
N MET A 200 5.55 -11.42 3.20
CA MET A 200 4.13 -11.29 2.86
C MET A 200 3.36 -10.82 4.09
N TYR A 201 2.66 -9.70 3.96
CA TYR A 201 1.88 -9.07 5.02
C TYR A 201 0.39 -9.17 4.71
N ARG A 202 -0.42 -9.24 5.78
CA ARG A 202 -1.85 -8.93 5.70
C ARG A 202 -2.02 -7.43 5.46
N GLU A 203 -3.12 -7.04 4.83
CA GLU A 203 -3.48 -5.63 4.74
C GLU A 203 -3.87 -5.11 6.14
N PRO A 204 -3.21 -4.06 6.67
CA PRO A 204 -3.55 -3.54 7.99
C PRO A 204 -4.95 -2.91 8.00
N SER A 205 -5.77 -3.26 9.00
CA SER A 205 -7.07 -2.62 9.24
C SER A 205 -6.88 -1.12 9.43
N LEU A 206 -7.62 -0.30 8.67
CA LEU A 206 -7.56 1.15 8.79
C LEU A 206 -8.50 1.64 9.90
N HIS A 207 -7.93 2.38 10.85
CA HIS A 207 -8.63 2.98 12.00
C HIS A 207 -8.67 4.50 11.92
N ASP A 208 -9.65 5.11 12.57
CA ASP A 208 -9.78 6.58 12.63
C ASP A 208 -8.78 7.18 13.63
N VAL A 209 -8.39 8.44 13.38
CA VAL A 209 -7.45 9.15 14.26
C VAL A 209 -8.15 9.49 15.58
N GLY A 210 -7.61 8.98 16.69
CA GLY A 210 -8.18 9.13 18.03
C GLY A 210 -8.99 7.92 18.52
N GLU A 211 -9.18 6.90 17.68
CA GLU A 211 -9.67 5.59 18.14
C GLU A 211 -8.63 4.98 19.11
N THR A 212 -9.08 4.50 20.27
CA THR A 212 -8.21 3.78 21.22
C THR A 212 -8.45 2.29 21.10
N VAL A 213 -7.38 1.48 21.23
CA VAL A 213 -7.51 0.01 21.22
C VAL A 213 -8.48 -0.41 22.33
N PRO A 214 -9.52 -1.22 22.04
CA PRO A 214 -10.41 -1.74 23.06
C PRO A 214 -9.61 -2.56 24.09
N LYS A 215 -9.41 -1.98 25.27
CA LYS A 215 -8.67 -2.63 26.36
C LYS A 215 -9.47 -3.85 26.82
N ALA A 216 -9.02 -5.04 26.44
CA ALA A 216 -9.66 -6.29 26.80
C ALA A 216 -9.72 -6.43 28.33
N GLY A 217 -10.93 -6.33 28.92
CA GLY A 217 -11.13 -6.51 30.36
C GLY A 217 -12.07 -5.57 31.10
N VAL A 218 -12.91 -4.76 30.44
CA VAL A 218 -14.02 -4.06 31.13
C VAL A 218 -15.34 -4.29 30.41
N THR A 219 -16.29 -4.92 31.10
CA THR A 219 -17.67 -5.14 30.63
C THR A 219 -18.42 -3.82 30.49
N PRO A 220 -19.06 -3.51 29.35
CA PRO A 220 -19.93 -2.34 29.24
C PRO A 220 -21.22 -2.55 30.03
N SER A 221 -21.44 -1.74 31.06
CA SER A 221 -22.74 -1.68 31.73
C SER A 221 -23.79 -1.15 30.76
N LYS A 222 -24.76 -2.00 30.44
CA LYS A 222 -25.82 -1.79 29.47
C LYS A 222 -26.79 -0.68 29.91
N SER A 223 -26.69 0.51 29.32
CA SER A 223 -27.79 1.49 29.30
C SER A 223 -28.46 1.46 27.91
N THR A 224 -29.66 0.88 27.86
CA THR A 224 -30.42 0.68 26.62
C THR A 224 -30.97 2.01 26.10
N SER A 225 -30.86 2.24 24.80
CA SER A 225 -31.46 3.35 24.07
C SER A 225 -32.98 3.20 23.90
N ALA A 226 -33.71 4.31 23.92
CA ALA A 226 -35.05 4.44 23.35
C ALA A 226 -35.23 5.85 22.76
N SER A 227 -35.87 5.94 21.60
CA SER A 227 -35.90 7.15 20.75
C SER A 227 -37.32 7.68 20.54
N ALA A 228 -37.43 8.98 20.20
CA ALA A 228 -38.66 9.69 19.77
C ALA A 228 -39.76 9.82 20.86
N ILE A 229 -40.66 10.82 20.87
CA ILE A 229 -41.51 11.38 19.79
C ILE A 229 -41.79 12.88 20.04
N MET A 230 -42.02 13.67 18.98
CA MET A 230 -42.55 15.04 19.09
C MET A 230 -44.07 15.05 19.29
N ASN A 231 -44.60 15.95 20.13
CA ASN A 231 -45.80 16.76 19.81
C ASN A 231 -45.98 17.93 20.80
N GLY A 232 -46.54 19.04 20.31
CA GLY A 232 -46.77 20.25 21.10
C GLY A 232 -48.18 20.31 21.71
N GLY A 233 -48.32 21.04 22.82
CA GLY A 233 -49.62 21.33 23.45
C GLY A 233 -49.52 22.03 24.81
N LYS A 234 -49.76 23.35 24.85
CA LYS A 234 -50.28 24.06 26.05
C LYS A 234 -51.79 23.80 26.13
N PRO A 235 -52.47 23.78 27.30
CA PRO A 235 -52.49 24.94 28.22
C PRO A 235 -52.69 24.72 29.75
N VAL A 236 -52.29 25.75 30.52
CA VAL A 236 -52.94 26.37 31.71
C VAL A 236 -53.44 25.52 32.91
N ASN A 237 -52.86 25.78 34.08
CA ASN A 237 -53.52 26.30 35.31
C ASN A 237 -52.41 26.81 36.29
N LYS A 238 -52.43 28.05 36.82
CA LYS A 238 -53.11 28.52 38.07
C LYS A 238 -53.01 27.51 39.23
N SER A 239 -52.62 27.80 40.48
CA SER A 239 -52.05 28.97 41.20
C SER A 239 -51.59 28.47 42.61
N LYS A 240 -51.05 29.21 43.60
CA LYS A 240 -50.95 30.66 43.92
C LYS A 240 -49.83 30.89 45.00
N THR A 241 -49.63 32.16 45.41
CA THR A 241 -49.24 32.74 46.74
C THR A 241 -48.89 31.76 47.90
N THR A 242 -47.85 31.96 48.72
CA THR A 242 -47.35 33.23 49.31
C THR A 242 -45.82 33.27 49.42
#